data_AF-A0A920HV61-F1
#
_entry.id   AF-A0A920HV61-F1
#
_cell.length_a   1.000
_cell.length_b   1.000
_cell.length_c   1.000
_cell.angle_alpha   90.00
_cell.angle_beta   90.00
_cell.angle_gamma   90.00
#
_symmetry.space_group_name_H-M   'P 1'
#
loop_
_entity.id
_entity.type
_entity.pdbx_description
1 polymer ?
#
loop_
_entity_poly.entity_id
_entity_poly.type
_entity_poly.pdbx_seq_one_letter_code
_entity_poly.pdbx_strand_id
1 'polypeptide(L)'
;MKIEKNEVKKFLSSWTKGVIEIGKAHEEQKNFTEAAINFLNHHYAFEEDDVMFKPTFTSIRLFRNNFDEALSYFIAGSFDEDNGFALKPWAKIELDEEPDI
;
A
#
# COMPACT_ATOMS: atom_id res chain seq x y z
N MET A 1 -18.96 1.81 17.58
CA MET A 1 -19.05 1.33 16.18
C MET A 1 -18.46 -0.07 16.16
N LYS A 2 -19.13 -1.04 15.53
CA LYS A 2 -18.63 -2.42 15.40
C LYS A 2 -18.25 -2.63 13.93
N ILE A 3 -17.07 -3.18 13.68
CA ILE A 3 -16.60 -3.51 12.33
C ILE A 3 -17.10 -4.92 12.00
N GLU A 4 -17.71 -5.10 10.85
CA GLU A 4 -18.21 -6.40 10.39
C GLU A 4 -17.16 -7.14 9.55
N LYS A 5 -17.13 -8.47 9.64
CA LYS A 5 -16.17 -9.32 8.89
C LYS A 5 -16.18 -9.04 7.38
N ASN A 6 -17.37 -8.77 6.82
CA ASN A 6 -17.52 -8.46 5.41
C ASN A 6 -16.87 -7.11 5.04
N GLU A 7 -16.85 -6.13 5.93
CA GLU A 7 -16.19 -4.85 5.69
C GLU A 7 -14.68 -5.02 5.62
N VAL A 8 -14.11 -5.82 6.53
CA VAL A 8 -12.68 -6.14 6.51
C VAL A 8 -12.29 -6.93 5.27
N LYS A 9 -13.10 -7.91 4.85
CA LYS A 9 -12.87 -8.62 3.57
C LYS A 9 -12.89 -7.68 2.37
N LYS A 10 -13.82 -6.72 2.33
CA LYS A 10 -13.88 -5.73 1.25
C LYS A 10 -12.65 -4.82 1.26
N PHE A 11 -12.24 -4.34 2.43
CA PHE A 11 -11.05 -3.52 2.58
C PHE A 11 -9.79 -4.27 2.12
N LEU A 12 -9.57 -5.49 2.61
CA LEU A 12 -8.41 -6.32 2.23
C LEU A 12 -8.41 -6.66 0.73
N SER A 13 -9.57 -6.94 0.14
CA SER A 13 -9.71 -7.17 -1.30
C SER A 13 -9.37 -5.91 -2.11
N SER A 14 -9.84 -4.74 -1.68
CA SER A 14 -9.50 -3.45 -2.30
C SER A 14 -8.00 -3.17 -2.22
N TRP A 15 -7.40 -3.39 -1.05
CA TRP A 15 -5.99 -3.14 -0.80
C TRP A 15 -5.10 -4.05 -1.67
N THR A 16 -5.37 -5.35 -1.67
CA THR A 16 -4.61 -6.33 -2.46
C THR A 16 -4.73 -6.06 -3.96
N LYS A 17 -5.93 -5.74 -4.44
CA LYS A 17 -6.17 -5.35 -5.83
C LYS A 17 -5.40 -4.09 -6.20
N GLY A 18 -5.41 -3.06 -5.36
CA GLY A 18 -4.70 -1.80 -5.59
C GLY A 18 -3.19 -2.00 -5.73
N VAL A 19 -2.57 -2.81 -4.87
CA VAL A 19 -1.13 -3.14 -4.98
C VAL A 19 -0.82 -3.83 -6.30
N ILE A 20 -1.63 -4.80 -6.72
CA ILE A 20 -1.46 -5.51 -7.99
C ILE A 20 -1.66 -4.56 -9.19
N GLU A 21 -2.61 -3.63 -9.11
CA GLU A 21 -2.87 -2.65 -10.18
C GLU A 21 -1.72 -1.67 -10.39
N ILE A 22 -1.06 -1.22 -9.31
CA ILE A 22 0.16 -0.41 -9.40
C ILE A 22 1.26 -1.18 -10.14
N GLY A 23 1.51 -2.44 -9.76
CA GLY A 23 2.53 -3.29 -10.39
C GLY A 23 2.24 -3.53 -11.88
N LYS A 24 0.98 -3.83 -12.23
CA LYS A 24 0.56 -3.98 -13.63
C LYS A 24 0.74 -2.70 -14.44
N ALA A 25 0.36 -1.54 -13.87
CA ALA A 25 0.56 -0.27 -14.54
C ALA A 25 2.05 0.00 -14.81
N HIS A 26 2.93 -0.39 -13.89
CA HIS A 26 4.37 -0.29 -14.07
C HIS A 26 4.89 -1.23 -15.17
N GLU A 27 4.49 -2.50 -15.16
CA GLU A 27 4.85 -3.47 -16.21
C GLU A 27 4.38 -3.04 -17.61
N GLU A 28 3.19 -2.45 -17.70
CA GLU A 28 2.60 -1.96 -18.94
C GLU A 28 3.11 -0.55 -19.34
N GLN A 29 4.07 0.03 -18.61
CA GLN A 29 4.61 1.39 -18.82
C GLN A 29 3.52 2.48 -18.84
N LYS A 30 2.47 2.29 -18.02
CA LYS A 30 1.40 3.27 -17.76
C LYS A 30 1.76 4.15 -16.57
N ASN A 31 0.85 5.08 -16.23
CA ASN A 31 1.02 5.98 -15.08
C ASN A 31 0.80 5.25 -13.73
N PHE A 32 1.78 4.45 -13.31
CA PHE A 32 1.74 3.75 -12.03
C PHE A 32 1.87 4.70 -10.82
N THR A 33 2.46 5.88 -11.00
CA THR A 33 2.53 6.92 -9.97
C THR A 33 1.15 7.42 -9.58
N GLU A 34 0.29 7.72 -10.55
CA GLU A 34 -1.11 8.10 -10.29
C GLU A 34 -1.90 6.96 -9.64
N ALA A 35 -1.68 5.72 -10.07
CA ALA A 35 -2.28 4.55 -9.42
C ALA A 35 -1.87 4.45 -7.94
N ALA A 36 -0.60 4.70 -7.62
CA ALA A 36 -0.09 4.67 -6.25
C ALA A 36 -0.62 5.83 -5.39
N ILE A 37 -0.74 7.03 -5.96
CA ILE A 37 -1.35 8.19 -5.28
C ILE A 37 -2.81 7.88 -4.94
N ASN A 38 -3.59 7.40 -5.90
CA ASN A 38 -4.99 7.04 -5.69
C ASN A 38 -5.15 5.93 -4.66
N PHE A 39 -4.25 4.93 -4.70
CA PHE A 39 -4.21 3.86 -3.70
C PHE A 39 -3.97 4.40 -2.29
N LEU A 40 -3.00 5.30 -2.11
CA LEU A 40 -2.69 5.88 -0.80
C LEU A 40 -3.84 6.73 -0.27
N ASN A 41 -4.39 7.64 -1.09
CA ASN A 41 -5.53 8.47 -0.73
C ASN A 41 -6.77 7.64 -0.34
N HIS A 42 -6.95 6.46 -0.93
CA HIS A 42 -8.08 5.60 -0.62
C HIS A 42 -7.91 4.78 0.67
N HIS A 43 -6.68 4.38 1.02
CA HIS A 43 -6.44 3.42 2.10
C HIS A 43 -5.78 4.03 3.34
N TYR A 44 -5.22 5.24 3.25
CA TYR A 44 -4.50 5.89 4.34
C TYR A 44 -4.95 7.35 4.49
N ALA A 45 -5.31 7.71 5.73
CA ALA A 45 -5.88 9.01 6.05
C ALA A 45 -4.83 10.12 6.24
N PHE A 46 -3.80 10.17 5.39
CA PHE A 46 -2.69 11.14 5.51
C PHE A 46 -3.14 12.61 5.39
N GLU A 47 -4.29 12.89 4.78
CA GLU A 47 -4.88 14.24 4.70
C GLU A 47 -5.75 14.59 5.92
N GLU A 48 -6.18 13.60 6.70
CA GLU A 48 -7.16 13.78 7.78
C GLU A 48 -6.54 13.69 9.18
N ASP A 49 -5.52 12.84 9.37
CA ASP A 49 -4.93 12.57 10.69
C ASP A 49 -3.45 12.16 10.59
N ASP A 50 -2.78 12.09 11.74
CA ASP A 50 -1.42 11.58 11.88
C ASP A 50 -1.40 10.06 11.67
N VAL A 51 -0.75 9.61 10.60
CA VAL A 51 -0.64 8.18 10.26
C VAL A 51 0.72 7.62 10.67
N MET A 52 0.72 6.64 11.57
CA MET A 52 1.92 5.86 11.90
C MET A 52 2.06 4.66 10.97
N PHE A 53 2.70 4.86 9.81
CA PHE A 53 2.92 3.79 8.84
C PHE A 53 4.29 3.15 9.02
N LYS A 54 4.30 1.86 9.40
CA LYS A 54 5.50 1.03 9.55
C LYS A 54 5.57 0.03 8.38
N PRO A 55 6.43 0.26 7.37
CA PRO A 55 6.55 -0.65 6.24
C PRO A 55 7.28 -1.95 6.61
N THR A 56 6.95 -3.04 5.91
CA THR A 56 7.45 -4.39 6.22
C THR A 56 8.93 -4.59 5.85
N PHE A 57 9.42 -3.93 4.80
CA PHE A 57 10.78 -4.10 4.27
C PHE A 57 11.71 -2.93 4.61
N THR A 58 11.70 -2.49 5.87
CA THR A 58 12.58 -1.41 6.34
C THR A 58 13.26 -1.78 7.65
N SER A 59 14.53 -1.40 7.79
CA SER A 59 15.38 -1.76 8.94
C SER A 59 16.13 -0.56 9.53
N ILE A 60 16.47 0.45 8.71
CA ILE A 60 17.18 1.66 9.13
C ILE A 60 16.17 2.72 9.53
N ARG A 61 15.29 3.10 8.59
CA ARG A 61 14.19 4.04 8.85
C ARG A 61 12.90 3.25 8.93
N LEU A 62 12.42 2.98 10.14
CA LEU A 62 11.30 2.07 10.37
C LEU A 62 9.91 2.62 10.00
N PHE A 63 9.77 3.94 9.86
CA PHE A 63 8.48 4.62 9.68
C PHE A 63 8.47 5.51 8.45
N ARG A 64 7.28 5.68 7.88
CA ARG A 64 6.96 6.53 6.73
C ARG A 64 5.67 7.30 7.03
N ASN A 65 5.75 8.24 7.96
CA ASN A 65 4.57 8.81 8.64
C ASN A 65 3.86 9.92 7.85
N ASN A 66 4.29 10.21 6.62
CA ASN A 66 3.62 11.14 5.74
C ASN A 66 3.42 10.52 4.36
N PHE A 67 2.58 11.18 3.57
CA PHE A 67 2.18 10.71 2.25
C PHE A 67 3.37 10.42 1.31
N ASP A 68 4.30 11.38 1.19
CA ASP A 68 5.45 11.25 0.27
C ASP A 68 6.37 10.10 0.66
N GLU A 69 6.57 9.91 1.96
CA GLU A 69 7.34 8.81 2.51
C GLU A 69 6.67 7.45 2.26
N ALA A 70 5.35 7.36 2.44
CA ALA A 70 4.61 6.15 2.12
C ALA A 70 4.63 5.86 0.62
N LEU A 71 4.50 6.89 -0.21
CA LEU A 71 4.59 6.80 -1.67
C LEU A 71 5.96 6.24 -2.09
N SER A 72 7.05 6.78 -1.54
CA SER A 72 8.39 6.25 -1.74
C SER A 72 8.45 4.74 -1.44
N TYR A 73 7.88 4.28 -0.32
CA TYR A 73 7.88 2.84 -0.02
C TYR A 73 7.18 1.99 -1.09
N PHE A 74 6.02 2.44 -1.59
CA PHE A 74 5.26 1.69 -2.58
C PHE A 74 5.89 1.71 -3.98
N ILE A 75 6.45 2.84 -4.42
CA ILE A 75 6.93 3.02 -5.81
C ILE A 75 8.40 3.43 -5.96
N ALA A 76 9.19 3.29 -4.91
CA ALA A 76 10.57 3.79 -4.79
C ALA A 76 10.67 5.33 -4.83
N GLY A 77 11.82 5.87 -4.42
CA GLY A 77 12.14 7.28 -4.68
C GLY A 77 13.06 7.95 -3.66
N SER A 78 12.63 8.03 -2.41
CA SER A 78 13.21 8.94 -1.41
C SER A 78 14.18 8.30 -0.42
N PHE A 79 14.15 6.97 -0.27
CA PHE A 79 15.00 6.24 0.67
C PHE A 79 15.66 5.03 0.00
N ASP A 80 16.91 4.75 0.38
CA ASP A 80 17.68 3.62 -0.17
C ASP A 80 17.01 2.25 0.06
N GLU A 81 16.26 2.11 1.17
CA GLU A 81 15.53 0.88 1.48
C GLU A 81 14.22 0.74 0.68
N ASP A 82 13.73 1.84 0.09
CA ASP A 82 12.45 1.90 -0.61
C ASP A 82 12.64 1.50 -2.07
N ASN A 83 12.56 0.19 -2.33
CA ASN A 83 12.78 -0.41 -3.64
C ASN A 83 11.47 -0.62 -4.44
N GLY A 84 10.38 0.03 -4.03
CA GLY A 84 9.07 -0.08 -4.66
C GLY A 84 8.37 -1.39 -4.33
N PHE A 85 7.72 -1.46 -3.17
CA PHE A 85 6.97 -2.65 -2.76
C PHE A 85 5.91 -3.07 -3.78
N ALA A 86 5.15 -2.12 -4.34
CA ALA A 86 4.11 -2.39 -5.32
C ALA A 86 4.64 -2.58 -6.75
N LEU A 87 5.91 -2.25 -7.02
CA LEU A 87 6.54 -2.48 -8.33
C LEU A 87 7.05 -3.91 -8.51
N LYS A 88 7.04 -4.72 -7.44
CA LYS A 88 7.28 -6.16 -7.54
C LYS A 88 6.16 -6.82 -8.35
N PRO A 89 6.43 -7.92 -9.08
CA PRO A 89 5.47 -8.58 -9.97
C PRO A 89 4.45 -9.43 -9.17
N TRP A 90 3.62 -8.77 -8.37
CA TRP A 90 2.58 -9.44 -7.59
C TRP A 90 1.45 -9.92 -8.51
N ALA A 91 1.43 -11.22 -8.81
CA ALA A 91 0.32 -11.82 -9.57
C ALA A 91 -0.93 -12.07 -8.71
N LYS A 92 -0.72 -12.38 -7.43
CA LYS A 92 -1.78 -12.75 -6.48
C LYS A 92 -1.31 -12.45 -5.06
N ILE A 93 -2.21 -11.90 -4.23
CA ILE A 93 -2.00 -11.71 -2.80
C ILE A 93 -3.19 -12.34 -2.10
N GLU A 94 -2.94 -13.33 -1.24
CA GLU A 94 -3.98 -14.06 -0.50
C GLU A 94 -3.82 -13.85 0.99
N LEU A 95 -4.93 -13.94 1.70
CA LEU A 95 -4.95 -13.98 3.15
C LEU A 95 -4.68 -15.42 3.58
N ASP A 96 -3.68 -15.60 4.44
CA ASP A 96 -3.36 -16.91 5.02
C ASP A 96 -4.39 -17.29 6.11
N GLU A 97 -4.93 -16.29 6.81
CA GLU A 97 -5.88 -16.46 7.89
C GLU A 97 -7.09 -15.52 7.74
N GLU A 98 -8.23 -15.96 8.26
CA GLU A 98 -9.44 -15.15 8.34
C GLU A 98 -9.31 -14.07 9.42
N PRO A 99 -9.80 -12.85 9.20
CA PRO A 99 -9.77 -11.80 10.23
C PRO A 99 -10.46 -12.22 11.52
N ASP A 100 -9.74 -12.16 12.64
CA ASP A 100 -10.27 -12.35 13.99
C ASP A 100 -10.81 -11.02 14.54
N ILE A 101 -12.12 -10.81 14.33
CA ILE A 101 -12.88 -9.57 14.60
C ILE A 101 -14.31 -9.91 15.00
#